data_AF-A0A0F9GBA2-F1
#
_entry.id   AF-A0A0F9GBA2-F1
#
_cell.length_a   1.000
_cell.length_b   1.000
_cell.length_c   1.000
_cell.angle_alpha   90.00
_cell.angle_beta   90.00
_cell.angle_gamma   90.00
#
_symmetry.space_group_name_H-M   'P 1'
#
loop_
_entity.id
_entity.type
_entity.pdbx_description
1 polymer ?
#
loop_
_entity_poly.entity_id
_entity_poly.type
_entity_poly.pdbx_seq_one_letter_code
_entity_poly.pdbx_strand_id
1 'polypeptide(L)'
;MSFNKKPDAQYVTKLAAKLKTRYSAQETLDQRMLEHYKLSRMKEMGKPEVTEAEFQLLSVDAGLVGFIVDQDVFVLNGEETIRVNPFGDQDAEKWASQVAEPWLVAARKAARHNAAVEVRKRQDLRLYGRAWTTTLTTPQLWGGADFDKGEKESDGDYNARVEKQIRTRFPITQRWVNARGTWPVFDENGDVAEVIEIRKVDPEIIRSKFPDAKPPESPQPIEIFEYANHKFVATIIPSGKPEESQELQIWEHHLGRLPHVLFEGEPLPEDPNNPGERWRGAAYH
;
A
#
# COMPACT_ATOMS: atom_id res chain seq x y z
N MET A 1 17.29 17.36 -4.30
CA MET A 1 17.54 16.81 -2.94
C MET A 1 18.05 15.39 -3.09
N SER A 2 18.89 14.87 -2.20
CA SER A 2 19.27 13.46 -2.26
C SER A 2 18.16 12.59 -1.67
N PHE A 3 17.45 11.83 -2.51
CA PHE A 3 16.39 10.88 -2.09
C PHE A 3 16.93 9.63 -1.36
N ASN A 4 18.22 9.65 -0.99
CA ASN A 4 18.90 8.61 -0.23
C ASN A 4 19.21 9.04 1.21
N LYS A 5 18.72 10.20 1.66
CA LYS A 5 18.98 10.71 3.01
C LYS A 5 18.20 9.89 4.05
N LYS A 6 18.84 9.59 5.19
CA LYS A 6 18.15 9.01 6.34
C LYS A 6 17.08 9.99 6.83
N PRO A 7 15.80 9.59 6.94
CA PRO A 7 14.75 10.45 7.47
C PRO A 7 14.89 10.59 8.99
N ASP A 8 14.24 11.62 9.52
CA ASP A 8 13.96 11.77 10.96
C ASP A 8 12.46 12.01 11.16
N ALA A 9 11.97 11.83 12.40
CA ALA A 9 10.54 12.01 12.72
C ALA A 9 10.01 13.39 12.34
N GLN A 10 10.82 14.44 12.51
CA GLN A 10 10.41 15.82 12.23
C GLN A 10 10.16 16.02 10.74
N TYR A 11 11.09 15.54 9.90
CA TYR A 11 10.98 15.58 8.45
C TYR A 11 9.76 14.81 7.96
N VAL A 12 9.59 13.56 8.41
CA VAL A 12 8.47 12.69 8.00
C VAL A 12 7.14 13.32 8.39
N THR A 13 7.03 13.88 9.60
CA THR A 13 5.81 14.54 10.07
C THR A 13 5.49 15.79 9.24
N LYS A 14 6.50 16.63 8.96
CA LYS A 14 6.33 17.82 8.09
C LYS A 14 5.94 17.44 6.66
N LEU A 15 6.57 16.40 6.12
CA LEU A 15 6.25 15.88 4.79
C LEU A 15 4.82 15.36 4.73
N ALA A 16 4.40 14.54 5.70
CA ALA A 16 3.04 14.03 5.78
C ALA A 16 2.00 15.17 5.84
N ALA A 17 2.23 16.20 6.65
CA ALA A 17 1.34 17.37 6.71
C ALA A 17 1.25 18.08 5.35
N LYS A 18 2.40 18.30 4.69
CA LYS A 18 2.45 18.91 3.34
C LYS A 18 1.68 18.07 2.31
N LEU A 19 1.83 16.74 2.34
CA LEU A 19 1.17 15.84 1.39
C LEU A 19 -0.33 15.74 1.64
N LYS A 20 -0.78 15.72 2.91
CA LYS A 20 -2.20 15.83 3.27
C LYS A 20 -2.84 17.09 2.68
N THR A 21 -2.16 18.24 2.78
CA THR A 21 -2.65 19.48 2.16
C THR A 21 -2.63 19.41 0.63
N ARG A 22 -1.55 18.88 0.03
CA ARG A 22 -1.42 18.78 -1.43
C ARG A 22 -2.52 17.91 -2.05
N TYR A 23 -2.83 16.78 -1.42
CA TYR A 23 -3.74 15.77 -1.94
C TYR A 23 -5.13 15.82 -1.30
N SER A 24 -5.49 16.89 -0.59
CA SER A 24 -6.82 16.99 0.07
C SER A 24 -7.98 16.93 -0.92
N ALA A 25 -7.82 17.50 -2.12
CA ALA A 25 -8.80 17.41 -3.20
C ALA A 25 -8.94 15.94 -3.69
N GLN A 26 -7.82 15.26 -3.92
CA GLN A 26 -7.81 13.83 -4.26
C GLN A 26 -8.44 12.97 -3.17
N GLU A 27 -8.16 13.23 -1.89
CA GLU A 27 -8.76 12.49 -0.77
C GLU A 27 -10.29 12.66 -0.75
N THR A 28 -10.78 13.87 -1.04
CA THR A 28 -12.21 14.16 -1.16
C THR A 28 -12.85 13.39 -2.31
N LEU A 29 -12.19 13.38 -3.48
CA LEU A 29 -12.60 12.60 -4.65
C LEU A 29 -12.65 11.10 -4.30
N ASP A 30 -11.60 10.55 -3.70
CA ASP A 30 -11.52 9.13 -3.33
C ASP A 30 -12.58 8.74 -2.29
N GLN A 31 -12.84 9.60 -1.29
CA GLN A 31 -13.88 9.36 -0.30
C GLN A 31 -15.26 9.29 -0.96
N ARG A 32 -15.55 10.20 -1.89
CA ARG A 32 -16.79 10.19 -2.67
C ARG A 32 -16.92 8.89 -3.48
N MET A 33 -15.84 8.44 -4.12
CA MET A 33 -15.84 7.17 -4.88
C MET A 33 -16.13 5.96 -3.99
N LEU A 34 -15.53 5.91 -2.79
CA LEU A 34 -15.80 4.85 -1.84
C LEU A 34 -17.25 4.85 -1.35
N GLU A 35 -17.84 6.02 -1.13
CA GLU A 35 -19.23 6.16 -0.72
C GLU A 35 -20.20 5.67 -1.79
N HIS A 36 -19.95 6.00 -3.06
CA HIS A 36 -20.70 5.49 -4.20
C HIS A 36 -20.57 3.97 -4.35
N TYR A 37 -19.35 3.44 -4.23
CA TYR A 37 -19.11 2.00 -4.30
C TYR A 37 -19.85 1.23 -3.20
N LYS A 38 -19.86 1.75 -1.96
CA LYS A 38 -20.50 1.09 -0.81
C LYS A 38 -22.02 1.25 -0.75
N LEU A 39 -22.61 2.10 -1.59
CA LEU A 39 -24.01 2.55 -1.44
C LEU A 39 -24.30 3.14 -0.05
N SER A 40 -23.29 3.62 0.68
CA SER A 40 -23.43 4.05 2.08
C SER A 40 -24.15 5.39 2.23
N ARG A 41 -24.41 6.08 1.12
CA ARG A 41 -25.41 7.15 1.03
C ARG A 41 -26.55 6.65 0.17
N MET A 42 -27.48 5.89 0.75
CA MET A 42 -28.84 5.86 0.18
C MET A 42 -29.33 7.30 0.20
N LYS A 43 -29.37 7.94 -0.97
CA LYS A 43 -30.11 9.20 -1.11
C LYS A 43 -31.57 8.83 -0.88
N GLU A 44 -32.09 9.14 0.31
CA GLU A 44 -33.50 9.00 0.61
C GLU A 44 -34.27 9.72 -0.50
N MET A 45 -35.11 8.98 -1.25
CA MET A 45 -36.10 9.63 -2.10
C MET A 45 -36.89 10.56 -1.19
N GLY A 46 -36.89 11.85 -1.54
CA GLY A 46 -37.47 12.90 -0.71
C GLY A 46 -38.81 12.45 -0.15
N LYS A 47 -38.95 12.52 1.18
CA LYS A 47 -40.27 12.40 1.80
C LYS A 47 -41.15 13.46 1.13
N PRO A 48 -42.37 13.11 0.67
CA PRO A 48 -43.27 14.07 0.05
C PRO A 48 -43.91 14.90 1.17
N GLU A 49 -43.14 15.79 1.77
CA GLU A 49 -43.68 16.89 2.54
C GLU A 49 -43.11 18.15 1.91
N VAL A 50 -44.03 19.01 1.46
CA VAL A 50 -43.87 20.39 0.99
C VAL A 50 -44.10 20.56 -0.53
N THR A 51 -45.03 21.49 -0.79
CA THR A 51 -45.62 22.03 -2.02
C THR A 51 -44.78 22.00 -3.28
N GLU A 52 -45.44 21.85 -4.44
CA GLU A 52 -44.93 21.74 -5.83
C GLU A 52 -43.82 22.73 -6.27
N ALA A 53 -43.47 23.74 -5.47
CA ALA A 53 -42.50 24.77 -5.81
C ALA A 53 -41.02 24.41 -5.49
N GLU A 54 -40.73 23.37 -4.71
CA GLU A 54 -39.34 23.03 -4.30
C GLU A 54 -39.01 21.54 -4.46
N PHE A 55 -39.59 20.86 -5.46
CA PHE A 55 -39.22 19.47 -5.75
C PHE A 55 -37.79 19.39 -6.31
N GLN A 56 -36.81 19.21 -5.43
CA GLN A 56 -35.44 18.87 -5.82
C GLN A 56 -35.36 17.36 -6.09
N LEU A 57 -35.29 16.98 -7.38
CA LEU A 57 -34.92 15.63 -7.79
C LEU A 57 -33.50 15.31 -7.30
N LEU A 58 -33.40 14.58 -6.19
CA LEU A 58 -32.14 14.02 -5.74
C LEU A 58 -31.81 12.81 -6.61
N SER A 59 -30.63 12.80 -7.22
CA SER A 59 -30.16 11.68 -8.06
C SER A 59 -30.18 10.37 -7.28
N VAL A 60 -30.82 9.32 -7.78
CA VAL A 60 -30.72 7.97 -7.18
C VAL A 60 -29.39 7.35 -7.63
N ASP A 61 -28.57 6.91 -6.68
CA ASP A 61 -27.40 6.08 -6.99
C ASP A 61 -27.86 4.63 -7.12
N ALA A 62 -27.92 4.12 -8.35
CA ALA A 62 -28.44 2.79 -8.67
C ALA A 62 -27.42 1.66 -8.39
N GLY A 63 -26.29 1.96 -7.74
CA GLY A 63 -25.20 0.98 -7.56
C GLY A 63 -24.38 0.74 -8.83
N LEU A 64 -24.52 1.62 -9.81
CA LEU A 64 -23.79 1.54 -11.08
C LEU A 64 -22.27 1.56 -10.87
N VAL A 65 -21.78 2.36 -9.91
CA VAL A 65 -20.37 2.42 -9.55
C VAL A 65 -19.85 1.07 -9.03
N GLY A 66 -20.61 0.44 -8.13
CA GLY A 66 -20.29 -0.91 -7.63
C GLY A 66 -20.25 -1.93 -8.76
N PHE A 67 -21.26 -1.94 -9.62
CA PHE A 67 -21.35 -2.83 -10.76
C PHE A 67 -20.19 -2.68 -11.75
N ILE A 68 -19.86 -1.46 -12.16
CA ILE A 68 -18.75 -1.18 -13.10
C ILE A 68 -17.43 -1.64 -12.50
N VAL A 69 -17.15 -1.25 -11.26
CA VAL A 69 -15.90 -1.60 -10.57
C VAL A 69 -15.76 -3.12 -10.44
N ASP A 70 -16.82 -3.82 -10.00
CA ASP A 70 -16.77 -5.27 -9.82
C ASP A 70 -16.63 -6.01 -11.15
N GLN A 71 -17.30 -5.55 -12.21
CA GLN A 71 -17.16 -6.08 -13.57
C GLN A 71 -15.72 -5.91 -14.08
N ASP A 72 -15.14 -4.73 -13.91
CA ASP A 72 -13.76 -4.47 -14.33
C ASP A 72 -12.75 -5.29 -13.53
N VAL A 73 -12.93 -5.41 -12.21
CA VAL A 73 -12.07 -6.24 -11.35
C VAL A 73 -12.14 -7.71 -11.79
N PHE A 74 -13.32 -8.18 -12.19
CA PHE A 74 -13.49 -9.52 -12.75
C PHE A 74 -12.76 -9.70 -14.09
N VAL A 75 -12.86 -8.73 -15.00
CA VAL A 75 -12.14 -8.75 -16.29
C VAL A 75 -10.62 -8.69 -16.09
N LEU A 76 -10.15 -7.86 -15.16
CA LEU A 76 -8.74 -7.75 -14.79
C LEU A 76 -8.23 -8.93 -13.95
N ASN A 77 -9.04 -9.96 -13.73
CA ASN A 77 -8.63 -11.16 -12.99
C ASN A 77 -7.69 -12.09 -13.78
N GLY A 78 -7.19 -11.66 -14.95
CA GLY A 78 -6.13 -12.37 -15.65
C GLY A 78 -4.91 -12.65 -14.76
N GLU A 79 -4.23 -13.75 -15.02
CA GLU A 79 -2.97 -14.07 -14.34
C GLU A 79 -1.88 -13.10 -14.79
N GLU A 80 -1.34 -12.32 -13.86
CA GLU A 80 -0.16 -11.50 -14.12
C GLU A 80 1.05 -12.40 -14.31
N THR A 81 1.68 -12.29 -15.48
CA THR A 81 2.91 -13.00 -15.79
C THR A 81 4.12 -12.12 -15.47
N ILE A 82 5.17 -12.74 -14.95
CA ILE A 82 6.46 -12.07 -14.75
C ILE A 82 7.34 -12.47 -15.91
N ARG A 83 7.87 -11.46 -16.62
CA ARG A 83 8.84 -11.66 -17.68
C ARG A 83 10.17 -11.04 -17.27
N VAL A 84 11.24 -11.79 -17.46
CA VAL A 84 12.59 -11.29 -17.26
C VAL A 84 13.13 -10.94 -18.63
N ASN A 85 13.62 -9.72 -18.81
CA ASN A 85 14.33 -9.31 -20.01
C ASN A 85 15.83 -9.50 -19.75
N PRO A 86 16.42 -10.65 -20.11
CA PRO A 86 17.83 -10.89 -19.85
C PRO A 86 18.71 -10.04 -20.76
N PHE A 87 19.87 -9.64 -20.24
CA PHE A 87 20.96 -9.14 -21.07
C PHE A 87 21.89 -10.31 -21.40
N GLY A 88 22.04 -10.66 -22.67
CA GLY A 88 22.97 -11.71 -23.08
C GLY A 88 22.54 -12.49 -24.32
N ASP A 89 23.09 -13.69 -24.43
CA ASP A 89 22.86 -14.62 -25.53
C ASP A 89 21.72 -15.61 -25.21
N GLN A 90 21.64 -16.70 -25.98
CA GLN A 90 20.62 -17.73 -25.83
C GLN A 90 20.64 -18.42 -24.45
N ASP A 91 21.79 -18.50 -23.79
CA ASP A 91 21.87 -19.10 -22.46
C ASP A 91 21.23 -18.19 -21.40
N ALA A 92 21.36 -16.87 -21.57
CA ALA A 92 20.68 -15.89 -20.71
C ALA A 92 19.15 -15.93 -20.86
N GLU A 93 18.65 -16.05 -22.09
CA GLU A 93 17.21 -16.27 -22.40
C GLU A 93 16.68 -17.58 -21.80
N LYS A 94 17.48 -18.65 -21.92
CA LYS A 94 17.14 -19.94 -21.33
C LYS A 94 17.10 -19.88 -19.81
N TRP A 95 18.08 -19.24 -19.17
CA TRP A 95 18.07 -19.05 -17.72
C TRP A 95 16.88 -18.20 -17.26
N ALA A 96 16.58 -17.11 -17.97
CA ALA A 96 15.45 -16.24 -17.65
C ALA A 96 14.13 -17.03 -17.65
N SER A 97 13.85 -17.73 -18.74
CA SER A 97 12.60 -18.48 -18.93
C SER A 97 12.48 -19.74 -18.05
N GLN A 98 13.58 -20.47 -17.83
CA GLN A 98 13.55 -21.77 -17.14
C GLN A 98 13.82 -21.69 -15.64
N VAL A 99 14.48 -20.63 -15.18
CA VAL A 99 14.91 -20.50 -13.77
C VAL A 99 14.33 -19.25 -13.13
N ALA A 100 14.59 -18.07 -13.71
CA ALA A 100 14.25 -16.80 -13.08
C ALA A 100 12.74 -16.55 -13.03
N GLU A 101 12.04 -16.66 -14.16
CA GLU A 101 10.59 -16.43 -14.24
C GLU A 101 9.80 -17.40 -13.34
N PRO A 102 10.02 -18.74 -13.36
CA PRO A 102 9.32 -19.66 -12.46
C PRO A 102 9.60 -19.36 -10.99
N TRP A 103 10.86 -19.05 -10.65
CA TRP A 103 11.24 -18.70 -9.28
C TRP A 103 10.54 -17.41 -8.83
N LEU A 104 10.50 -16.37 -9.66
CA LEU A 104 9.86 -15.10 -9.35
C LEU A 104 8.34 -15.27 -9.14
N VAL A 105 7.69 -16.10 -9.96
CA VAL A 105 6.27 -16.42 -9.80
C VAL A 105 6.01 -17.11 -8.45
N ALA A 106 6.85 -18.09 -8.08
CA ALA A 106 6.76 -18.78 -6.80
C ALA A 106 7.06 -17.85 -5.61
N ALA A 107 8.13 -17.06 -5.69
CA ALA A 107 8.54 -16.10 -4.68
C ALA A 107 7.46 -15.04 -4.44
N ARG A 108 6.85 -14.51 -5.50
CA ARG A 108 5.74 -13.54 -5.41
C ARG A 108 4.52 -14.13 -4.71
N LYS A 109 4.18 -15.40 -4.98
CA LYS A 109 3.10 -16.09 -4.27
C LYS A 109 3.43 -16.28 -2.78
N ALA A 110 4.65 -16.68 -2.46
CA ALA A 110 5.10 -16.88 -1.09
C ALA A 110 5.13 -15.56 -0.29
N ALA A 111 5.63 -14.48 -0.91
CA ALA A 111 5.79 -13.17 -0.27
C ALA A 111 4.48 -12.54 0.20
N ARG A 112 3.34 -12.94 -0.37
CA ARG A 112 2.03 -12.39 0.01
C ARG A 112 1.46 -13.04 1.28
N HIS A 113 1.98 -14.17 1.76
CA HIS A 113 1.46 -14.90 2.94
C HIS A 113 -0.08 -15.04 2.97
N ASN A 114 -0.70 -15.41 1.84
CA ASN A 114 -2.17 -15.49 1.65
C ASN A 114 -2.93 -14.15 1.68
N ALA A 115 -2.25 -13.01 1.76
CA ALA A 115 -2.90 -11.71 1.65
C ALA A 115 -3.49 -11.53 0.24
N ALA A 116 -4.70 -10.97 0.17
CA ALA A 116 -5.42 -10.67 -1.07
C ALA A 116 -4.85 -9.42 -1.79
N VAL A 117 -3.52 -9.38 -1.98
CA VAL A 117 -2.81 -8.20 -2.52
C VAL A 117 -3.32 -7.84 -3.90
N GLU A 118 -3.41 -8.81 -4.81
CA GLU A 118 -3.78 -8.54 -6.21
C GLU A 118 -5.25 -8.14 -6.37
N VAL A 119 -6.15 -8.76 -5.62
CA VAL A 119 -7.58 -8.40 -5.64
C VAL A 119 -7.76 -6.97 -5.15
N ARG A 120 -7.16 -6.61 -4.01
CA ARG A 120 -7.25 -5.25 -3.46
C ARG A 120 -6.55 -4.22 -4.35
N LYS A 121 -5.41 -4.58 -4.94
CA LYS A 121 -4.71 -3.72 -5.91
C LYS A 121 -5.61 -3.40 -7.10
N ARG A 122 -6.27 -4.40 -7.70
CA ARG A 122 -7.18 -4.18 -8.83
C ARG A 122 -8.41 -3.36 -8.42
N GLN A 123 -8.97 -3.62 -7.24
CA GLN A 123 -10.07 -2.83 -6.70
C GLN A 123 -9.67 -1.36 -6.53
N ASP A 124 -8.55 -1.07 -5.88
CA ASP A 124 -8.05 0.30 -5.70
C ASP A 124 -7.76 0.97 -7.06
N LEU A 125 -7.14 0.25 -8.00
CA LEU A 125 -6.86 0.76 -9.33
C LEU A 125 -8.14 1.17 -10.07
N ARG A 126 -9.20 0.35 -10.02
CA ARG A 126 -10.49 0.68 -10.65
C ARG A 126 -11.27 1.72 -9.89
N LEU A 127 -11.19 1.74 -8.55
CA LEU A 127 -11.98 2.65 -7.74
C LEU A 127 -11.37 4.05 -7.63
N TYR A 128 -10.04 4.15 -7.50
CA TYR A 128 -9.31 5.39 -7.23
C TYR A 128 -8.39 5.82 -8.37
N GLY A 129 -8.25 5.02 -9.43
CA GLY A 129 -7.30 5.29 -10.52
C GLY A 129 -5.84 5.07 -10.12
N ARG A 130 -5.59 4.51 -8.93
CA ARG A 130 -4.25 4.17 -8.46
C ARG A 130 -4.30 3.02 -7.48
N ALA A 131 -3.21 2.26 -7.41
CA ALA A 131 -3.02 1.25 -6.38
C ALA A 131 -1.57 1.23 -5.90
N TRP A 132 -1.38 0.72 -4.69
CA TRP A 132 -0.06 0.61 -4.09
C TRP A 132 0.19 -0.81 -3.60
N THR A 133 1.41 -1.26 -3.82
CA THR A 133 1.96 -2.42 -3.11
C THR A 133 3.30 -2.02 -2.54
N THR A 134 3.72 -2.66 -1.46
CA THR A 134 5.09 -2.54 -0.97
C THR A 134 5.72 -3.92 -0.87
N THR A 135 7.00 -3.99 -1.19
CA THR A 135 7.81 -5.20 -1.09
C THR A 135 9.06 -4.91 -0.28
N LEU A 136 9.20 -5.61 0.84
CA LEU A 136 10.31 -5.40 1.78
C LEU A 136 10.97 -6.72 2.13
N THR A 137 12.29 -6.68 2.28
CA THR A 137 13.03 -7.78 2.89
C THR A 137 12.78 -7.78 4.40
N THR A 138 12.46 -8.94 4.95
CA THR A 138 12.22 -9.18 6.37
C THR A 138 13.07 -10.38 6.80
N PRO A 139 14.42 -10.28 6.71
CA PRO A 139 15.32 -11.42 6.91
C PRO A 139 15.17 -12.07 8.29
N GLN A 140 14.72 -11.32 9.30
CA GLN A 140 14.41 -11.85 10.62
C GLN A 140 13.35 -12.96 10.63
N LEU A 141 12.55 -13.11 9.56
CA LEU A 141 11.61 -14.23 9.41
C LEU A 141 12.32 -15.57 9.20
N TRP A 142 13.56 -15.54 8.70
CA TRP A 142 14.45 -16.69 8.53
C TRP A 142 15.57 -16.68 9.58
N GLY A 143 15.20 -16.46 10.85
CA GLY A 143 16.16 -16.48 11.94
C GLY A 143 15.52 -16.80 13.30
N GLY A 144 16.38 -16.95 14.30
CA GLY A 144 15.98 -17.26 15.68
C GLY A 144 15.84 -18.76 15.97
N ALA A 145 15.39 -19.08 17.18
CA ALA A 145 15.35 -20.44 17.72
C ALA A 145 14.58 -21.44 16.84
N ASP A 146 13.63 -20.97 16.02
CA ASP A 146 12.89 -21.78 15.05
C ASP A 146 13.76 -22.30 13.89
N PHE A 147 14.99 -21.83 13.74
CA PHE A 147 15.98 -22.28 12.76
C PHE A 147 17.21 -22.92 13.43
N ASP A 148 17.29 -22.90 14.76
CA ASP A 148 18.34 -23.58 15.50
C ASP A 148 17.96 -25.06 15.68
N LYS A 149 18.95 -25.95 15.53
CA LYS A 149 18.76 -27.37 15.78
C LYS A 149 18.78 -27.62 17.29
N GLY A 150 17.74 -28.28 17.81
CA GLY A 150 17.71 -28.67 19.21
C GLY A 150 18.74 -29.78 19.51
N GLU A 151 19.32 -29.77 20.71
CA GLU A 151 20.37 -30.74 21.11
C GLU A 151 19.93 -32.21 21.00
N LYS A 152 18.62 -32.48 21.11
CA LYS A 152 18.03 -33.84 21.05
C LYS A 152 17.22 -34.09 19.78
N GLU A 153 17.22 -33.14 18.84
CA GLU A 153 16.44 -33.24 17.61
C GLU A 153 17.19 -34.08 16.57
N SER A 154 16.48 -35.01 15.93
CA SER A 154 17.06 -35.77 14.81
C SER A 154 17.27 -34.87 13.59
N ASP A 155 18.18 -35.22 12.69
CA ASP A 155 18.37 -34.47 11.44
C ASP A 155 17.11 -34.46 10.57
N GLY A 156 16.34 -35.55 10.59
CA GLY A 156 15.09 -35.65 9.83
C GLY A 156 14.02 -34.69 10.34
N ASP A 157 13.81 -34.65 11.66
CA ASP A 157 12.82 -33.77 12.29
C ASP A 157 13.21 -32.30 12.13
N TYR A 158 14.50 -31.99 12.30
CA TYR A 158 15.05 -30.67 12.07
C TYR A 158 14.80 -30.19 10.64
N ASN A 159 15.20 -30.99 9.64
CA ASN A 159 15.04 -30.61 8.24
C ASN A 159 13.56 -30.44 7.86
N ALA A 160 12.68 -31.33 8.31
CA ALA A 160 11.25 -31.22 8.04
C ALA A 160 10.63 -29.97 8.68
N ARG A 161 11.04 -29.63 9.92
CA ARG A 161 10.61 -28.41 10.61
C ARG A 161 11.13 -27.16 9.91
N VAL A 162 12.41 -27.09 9.59
CA VAL A 162 13.03 -25.95 8.89
C VAL A 162 12.40 -25.76 7.52
N GLU A 163 12.16 -26.83 6.75
CA GLU A 163 11.49 -26.74 5.46
C GLU A 163 10.07 -26.16 5.61
N LYS A 164 9.33 -26.56 6.64
CA LYS A 164 8.03 -25.95 6.98
C LYS A 164 8.16 -24.47 7.34
N GLN A 165 9.19 -24.09 8.10
CA GLN A 165 9.42 -22.67 8.45
C GLN A 165 9.79 -21.84 7.22
N ILE A 166 10.67 -22.32 6.35
CA ILE A 166 11.05 -21.67 5.09
C ILE A 166 9.82 -21.41 4.22
N ARG A 167 8.94 -22.42 4.09
CA ARG A 167 7.70 -22.31 3.30
C ARG A 167 6.68 -21.33 3.88
N THR A 168 6.62 -21.20 5.21
CA THR A 168 5.60 -20.36 5.88
C THR A 168 6.08 -18.94 6.15
N ARG A 169 7.38 -18.74 6.34
CA ARG A 169 8.00 -17.48 6.76
C ARG A 169 8.92 -16.89 5.69
N PHE A 170 8.46 -16.81 4.44
CA PHE A 170 9.26 -16.25 3.35
C PHE A 170 9.84 -14.85 3.71
N PRO A 171 11.12 -14.57 3.45
CA PRO A 171 11.86 -13.44 4.03
C PRO A 171 11.70 -12.17 3.17
N ILE A 172 10.84 -12.22 2.17
CA ILE A 172 10.41 -11.10 1.35
C ILE A 172 8.91 -11.02 1.58
N THR A 173 8.43 -9.87 2.04
CA THR A 173 7.02 -9.64 2.28
C THR A 173 6.49 -8.70 1.21
N GLN A 174 5.36 -9.06 0.60
CA GLN A 174 4.60 -8.18 -0.27
C GLN A 174 3.25 -7.93 0.38
N ARG A 175 2.91 -6.65 0.61
CA ARG A 175 1.59 -6.28 1.13
C ARG A 175 0.90 -5.26 0.23
N TRP A 176 -0.43 -5.32 0.25
CA TRP A 176 -1.27 -4.23 -0.23
C TRP A 176 -1.14 -3.04 0.71
N VAL A 177 -1.18 -1.86 0.12
CA VAL A 177 -1.09 -0.57 0.79
C VAL A 177 -2.33 0.22 0.41
N ASN A 178 -2.99 0.85 1.39
CA ASN A 178 -4.22 1.60 1.14
C ASN A 178 -3.94 2.81 0.24
N ALA A 179 -4.55 2.84 -0.95
CA ALA A 179 -4.34 3.93 -1.89
C ALA A 179 -4.72 5.32 -1.35
N ARG A 180 -5.80 5.41 -0.57
CA ARG A 180 -6.30 6.67 0.01
C ARG A 180 -5.44 7.26 1.11
N GLY A 181 -4.67 6.41 1.79
CA GLY A 181 -3.75 6.82 2.85
C GLY A 181 -2.33 7.06 2.36
N THR A 182 -2.05 6.89 1.06
CA THR A 182 -0.67 6.78 0.56
C THR A 182 -0.37 7.82 -0.49
N TRP A 183 0.64 8.64 -0.22
CA TRP A 183 0.95 9.83 -0.99
C TRP A 183 2.40 9.83 -1.48
N PRO A 184 2.62 9.97 -2.80
CA PRO A 184 3.95 10.05 -3.38
C PRO A 184 4.53 11.47 -3.33
N VAL A 185 5.86 11.54 -3.32
CA VAL A 185 6.64 12.67 -3.80
C VAL A 185 7.27 12.23 -5.12
N PHE A 186 6.96 12.94 -6.19
CA PHE A 186 7.57 12.71 -7.50
C PHE A 186 8.87 13.52 -7.63
N ASP A 187 9.86 12.96 -8.32
CA ASP A 187 11.04 13.68 -8.78
C ASP A 187 10.75 14.47 -10.08
N GLU A 188 11.80 15.07 -10.64
CA GLU A 188 11.72 15.85 -11.87
C GLU A 188 11.39 15.04 -13.13
N ASN A 189 11.61 13.72 -13.10
CA ASN A 189 11.28 12.81 -14.20
C ASN A 189 9.86 12.26 -14.08
N GLY A 190 9.16 12.57 -12.98
CA GLY A 190 7.86 12.01 -12.67
C GLY A 190 7.93 10.63 -12.00
N ASP A 191 9.12 10.19 -11.57
CA ASP A 191 9.30 8.94 -10.83
C ASP A 191 9.00 9.15 -9.34
N VAL A 192 8.49 8.11 -8.67
CA VAL A 192 8.22 8.18 -7.23
C VAL A 192 9.53 8.11 -6.45
N ALA A 193 9.87 9.20 -5.78
CA ALA A 193 11.10 9.35 -5.02
C ALA A 193 10.92 9.03 -3.53
N GLU A 194 9.80 9.46 -2.95
CA GLU A 194 9.44 9.21 -1.56
C GLU A 194 7.96 8.87 -1.44
N VAL A 195 7.60 8.11 -0.42
CA VAL A 195 6.20 7.76 -0.12
C VAL A 195 5.94 7.93 1.37
N ILE A 196 4.76 8.46 1.67
CA ILE A 196 4.16 8.45 3.01
C ILE A 196 2.87 7.65 2.95
N GLU A 197 2.79 6.58 3.73
CA GLU A 197 1.56 5.87 4.05
C GLU A 197 1.08 6.28 5.44
N ILE A 198 -0.15 6.77 5.52
CA ILE A 198 -0.83 7.18 6.75
C ILE A 198 -1.80 6.08 7.14
N ARG A 199 -1.60 5.49 8.32
CA ARG A 199 -2.42 4.39 8.82
C ARG A 199 -2.97 4.72 10.19
N LYS A 200 -4.13 4.14 10.50
CA LYS A 200 -4.65 4.06 11.86
C LYS A 200 -4.37 2.67 12.40
N VAL A 201 -3.70 2.59 13.56
CA VAL A 201 -3.28 1.32 14.16
C VAL A 201 -3.63 1.31 15.63
N ASP A 202 -4.10 0.16 16.11
CA ASP A 202 -4.43 -0.02 17.52
C ASP A 202 -3.17 0.12 18.39
N PRO A 203 -3.23 0.90 19.48
CA PRO A 203 -2.08 1.10 20.37
C PRO A 203 -1.48 -0.21 20.92
N GLU A 204 -2.28 -1.25 21.12
CA GLU A 204 -1.81 -2.57 21.55
C GLU A 204 -0.87 -3.23 20.53
N ILE A 205 -1.18 -3.10 19.23
CA ILE A 205 -0.32 -3.62 18.15
C ILE A 205 1.02 -2.89 18.15
N ILE A 206 1.00 -1.58 18.40
CA ILE A 206 2.21 -0.76 18.46
C ILE A 206 3.08 -1.18 19.64
N ARG A 207 2.50 -1.32 20.85
CA ARG A 207 3.24 -1.79 22.05
C ARG A 207 3.79 -3.20 21.86
N SER A 208 3.05 -4.08 21.19
CA SER A 208 3.48 -5.46 20.91
C SER A 208 4.66 -5.51 19.94
N LYS A 209 4.64 -4.69 18.88
CA LYS A 209 5.70 -4.67 17.86
C LYS A 209 6.91 -3.82 18.26
N PHE A 210 6.68 -2.77 19.03
CA PHE A 210 7.67 -1.79 19.45
C PHE A 210 7.58 -1.63 20.98
N PRO A 211 8.21 -2.53 21.77
CA PRO A 211 8.09 -2.52 23.23
C PRO A 211 8.54 -1.20 23.90
N ASP A 212 9.50 -0.50 23.28
CA ASP A 212 10.01 0.79 23.77
C ASP A 212 9.14 1.99 23.33
N ALA A 213 8.11 1.75 22.51
CA ALA A 213 7.20 2.79 22.07
C ALA A 213 6.37 3.32 23.24
N LYS A 214 6.10 4.63 23.21
CA LYS A 214 5.23 5.29 24.20
C LYS A 214 4.02 5.87 23.46
N PRO A 215 3.19 5.01 22.82
CA PRO A 215 2.02 5.50 22.12
C PRO A 215 1.07 6.17 23.14
N PRO A 216 0.33 7.21 22.74
CA PRO A 216 -0.70 7.81 23.57
C PRO A 216 -1.64 6.74 24.17
N GLU A 217 -2.01 6.90 25.44
CA GLU A 217 -3.05 6.07 26.05
C GLU A 217 -4.41 6.44 25.43
N SER A 218 -4.79 5.68 24.41
CA SER A 218 -6.02 5.86 23.66
C SER A 218 -6.71 4.51 23.47
N PRO A 219 -8.02 4.40 23.70
CA PRO A 219 -8.80 3.23 23.28
C PRO A 219 -9.08 3.22 21.77
N GLN A 220 -8.81 4.33 21.07
CA GLN A 220 -9.00 4.48 19.63
C GLN A 220 -7.70 4.21 18.86
N PRO A 221 -7.78 3.70 17.62
CA PRO A 221 -6.64 3.61 16.72
C PRO A 221 -5.91 4.95 16.59
N ILE A 222 -4.59 4.94 16.72
CA ILE A 222 -3.75 6.13 16.57
C ILE A 222 -3.16 6.19 15.17
N GLU A 223 -2.92 7.40 14.68
CA GLU A 223 -2.28 7.62 13.40
C GLU A 223 -0.79 7.25 13.49
N ILE A 224 -0.28 6.57 12.47
CA ILE A 224 1.15 6.32 12.25
C ILE A 224 1.51 6.71 10.82
N PHE A 225 2.74 7.15 10.61
CA PHE A 225 3.31 7.38 9.30
C PHE A 225 4.34 6.31 8.99
N GLU A 226 4.12 5.56 7.91
CA GLU A 226 5.12 4.71 7.29
C GLU A 226 5.73 5.46 6.12
N TYR A 227 7.03 5.75 6.21
CA TYR A 227 7.80 6.45 5.19
C TYR A 227 8.72 5.49 4.45
N ALA A 228 8.94 5.74 3.16
CA ALA A 228 10.00 5.10 2.39
C ALA A 228 10.62 6.07 1.38
N ASN A 229 11.93 5.92 1.14
CA ASN A 229 12.62 6.45 -0.04
C ASN A 229 13.42 5.32 -0.72
N HIS A 230 14.42 5.63 -1.55
CA HIS A 230 15.20 4.61 -2.25
C HIS A 230 16.15 3.80 -1.35
N LYS A 231 16.37 4.24 -0.12
CA LYS A 231 17.35 3.64 0.81
C LYS A 231 16.78 3.29 2.18
N PHE A 232 15.89 4.11 2.72
CA PHE A 232 15.40 4.00 4.09
C PHE A 232 13.89 3.82 4.14
N VAL A 233 13.44 3.07 5.14
CA VAL A 233 12.06 3.09 5.62
C VAL A 233 12.02 3.57 7.06
N ALA A 234 10.90 4.19 7.43
CA ALA A 234 10.67 4.64 8.79
C ALA A 234 9.21 4.43 9.21
N THR A 235 8.99 4.21 10.51
CA THR A 235 7.66 4.19 11.12
C THR A 235 7.65 5.20 12.26
N ILE A 236 6.74 6.18 12.19
CA ILE A 236 6.70 7.34 13.07
C ILE A 236 5.30 7.46 13.70
N ILE A 237 5.24 7.77 15.00
CA ILE A 237 4.01 8.28 15.63
C ILE A 237 4.07 9.81 15.55
N PRO A 238 3.18 10.46 14.79
CA PRO A 238 3.15 11.90 14.71
C PRO A 238 2.67 12.52 16.01
N SER A 239 3.19 13.70 16.31
CA SER A 239 2.67 14.57 17.36
C SER A 239 2.13 15.88 16.76
N GLY A 240 1.40 16.66 17.56
CA GLY A 240 0.95 18.00 17.17
C GLY A 240 2.12 18.97 16.88
N LYS A 241 3.29 18.72 17.45
CA LYS A 241 4.55 19.40 17.13
C LYS A 241 5.53 18.42 16.47
N PRO A 242 5.98 18.65 15.23
CA PRO A 242 6.85 17.71 14.52
C PRO A 242 8.11 17.28 15.26
N GLU A 243 8.69 18.16 16.09
CA GLU A 243 9.86 17.88 16.92
C GLU A 243 9.60 16.94 18.11
N GLU A 244 8.34 16.77 18.49
CA GLU A 244 7.89 15.86 19.57
C GLU A 244 7.39 14.51 19.00
N SER A 245 7.42 14.32 17.67
CA SER A 245 7.05 13.05 17.03
C SER A 245 8.02 11.91 17.40
N GLN A 246 7.50 10.71 17.60
CA GLN A 246 8.28 9.56 18.05
C GLN A 246 8.71 8.66 16.87
N GLU A 247 10.00 8.37 16.76
CA GLU A 247 10.53 7.32 15.88
C GLU A 247 10.29 5.94 16.52
N LEU A 248 9.52 5.08 15.85
CA LEU A 248 9.37 3.69 16.26
C LEU A 248 10.46 2.81 15.66
N GLN A 249 10.78 3.05 14.39
CA GLN A 249 11.79 2.30 13.67
C GLN A 249 12.30 3.10 12.47
N ILE A 250 13.61 3.08 12.23
CA ILE A 250 14.23 3.56 11.00
C ILE A 250 15.34 2.59 10.60
N TRP A 251 15.30 2.09 9.37
CA TRP A 251 16.31 1.14 8.88
C TRP A 251 16.52 1.25 7.38
N GLU A 252 17.71 0.81 6.93
CA GLU A 252 18.08 0.75 5.52
C GLU A 252 17.55 -0.55 4.91
N HIS A 253 16.75 -0.46 3.84
CA HIS A 253 16.10 -1.64 3.24
C HIS A 253 16.92 -2.30 2.12
N HIS A 254 18.05 -1.72 1.73
CA HIS A 254 19.03 -2.29 0.79
C HIS A 254 18.51 -2.68 -0.61
N LEU A 255 17.31 -2.23 -1.01
CA LEU A 255 16.74 -2.55 -2.33
C LEU A 255 17.32 -1.70 -3.46
N GLY A 256 17.98 -0.58 -3.14
CA GLY A 256 18.49 0.39 -4.12
C GLY A 256 17.40 1.14 -4.93
N ARG A 257 16.13 0.89 -4.61
CA ARG A 257 14.94 1.51 -5.20
C ARG A 257 13.84 1.58 -4.15
N LEU A 258 12.84 2.43 -4.41
CA LEU A 258 11.69 2.57 -3.52
C LEU A 258 10.96 1.21 -3.38
N PRO A 259 10.68 0.73 -2.15
CA PRO A 259 9.96 -0.53 -1.93
C PRO A 259 8.48 -0.45 -2.30
N HIS A 260 7.92 0.76 -2.29
CA HIS A 260 6.55 1.04 -2.70
C HIS A 260 6.47 1.14 -4.22
N VAL A 261 5.55 0.40 -4.82
CA VAL A 261 5.27 0.43 -6.25
C VAL A 261 3.89 1.04 -6.46
N LEU A 262 3.87 2.15 -7.17
CA LEU A 262 2.67 2.81 -7.66
C LEU A 262 2.21 2.14 -8.95
N PHE A 263 0.92 1.82 -9.01
CA PHE A 263 0.24 1.44 -10.25
C PHE A 263 -0.74 2.56 -10.56
N GLU A 264 -0.54 3.26 -11.66
CA GLU A 264 -1.44 4.34 -12.11
C GLU A 264 -2.37 3.83 -13.20
N GLY A 265 -3.65 4.18 -13.10
CA GLY A 265 -4.55 4.18 -14.24
C GLY A 265 -4.26 5.40 -15.13
N GLU A 266 -5.16 5.70 -16.05
CA GLU A 266 -5.03 6.91 -16.87
C GLU A 266 -5.12 8.16 -15.97
N PRO A 267 -4.06 9.00 -15.93
CA PRO A 267 -4.07 10.20 -15.12
C PRO A 267 -5.11 11.18 -15.66
N LEU A 268 -5.65 12.01 -14.76
CA LEU A 268 -6.48 13.14 -15.17
C LEU A 268 -5.64 14.13 -16.00
N PRO A 269 -6.22 14.77 -17.02
CA PRO A 269 -5.62 15.94 -17.63
C PRO A 269 -5.29 16.97 -16.56
N GLU A 270 -4.16 17.66 -16.70
CA GLU A 270 -3.79 18.70 -15.74
C GLU A 270 -4.86 19.80 -15.73
N ASP A 271 -5.46 20.03 -14.55
CA ASP A 271 -6.33 21.18 -14.31
C ASP A 271 -5.58 22.21 -13.47
N PRO A 272 -5.21 23.38 -14.04
CA PRO A 272 -4.58 24.47 -13.32
C PRO A 272 -5.40 24.96 -12.11
N ASN A 273 -6.71 24.76 -12.12
CA ASN A 273 -7.63 25.17 -11.04
C ASN A 273 -7.76 24.10 -9.96
N ASN A 274 -7.37 22.85 -10.23
CA ASN A 274 -7.41 21.75 -9.29
C ASN A 274 -6.16 20.84 -9.40
N PRO A 275 -4.95 21.38 -9.11
CA PRO A 275 -3.69 20.66 -9.28
C PRO A 275 -3.52 19.48 -8.30
N GLY A 276 -4.46 19.31 -7.34
CA GLY A 276 -4.44 18.25 -6.35
C GLY A 276 -5.07 16.94 -6.83
N GLU A 277 -5.92 16.98 -7.87
CA GLU A 277 -6.54 15.79 -8.46
C GLU A 277 -5.65 15.25 -9.58
N ARG A 278 -5.18 14.01 -9.43
CA ARG A 278 -4.28 13.35 -10.38
C ARG A 278 -4.86 12.06 -10.92
N TRP A 279 -5.65 11.36 -10.12
CA TRP A 279 -6.15 10.02 -10.45
C TRP A 279 -7.66 9.97 -10.39
N ARG A 280 -8.26 9.24 -11.32
CA ARG A 280 -9.68 8.90 -11.30
C ARG A 280 -9.91 7.42 -11.51
N GLY A 281 -10.88 6.87 -10.78
CA GLY A 281 -11.38 5.53 -11.01
C GLY A 281 -12.23 5.44 -12.27
N ALA A 282 -12.56 4.21 -12.65
CA ALA A 282 -13.32 3.85 -13.85
C ALA A 282 -14.76 4.38 -13.87
N ALA A 283 -15.35 4.65 -12.70
CA ALA A 283 -16.73 5.10 -12.61
C ALA A 283 -16.91 6.62 -12.76
N TYR A 284 -15.84 7.35 -13.13
CA TYR A 284 -15.85 8.79 -13.35
C TYR A 284 -15.54 9.11 -14.82
N HIS A 285 -16.59 9.05 -15.66
CA HIS A 285 -16.61 9.45 -17.06
C HIS A 285 -17.62 10.56 -17.29
#